data_AF-A0A2V9ILZ4-F1
#
_entry.id   AF-A0A2V9ILZ4-F1
#
_cell.length_a   1.000
_cell.length_b   1.000
_cell.length_c   1.000
_cell.angle_alpha   90.00
_cell.angle_beta   90.00
_cell.angle_gamma   90.00
#
_symmetry.space_group_name_H-M   'P 1'
#
loop_
_entity.id
_entity.type
_entity.pdbx_description
1 polymer ?
#
loop_
_entity_poly.entity_id
_entity_poly.type
_entity_poly.pdbx_seq_one_letter_code
_entity_poly.pdbx_strand_id
1 'polypeptide(L)' 'MKDLPRSREAAKVGEAGGGSFRSYDFLFTRFLPALKSAGTTDEQVRVLLIENPKRALTPAVRKMSQ' A
#
# COMPACT_ATOMS: atom_id res chain seq x y z
N MET A 1 22.72 5.05 -25.55
CA MET A 1 21.44 5.65 -25.09
C MET A 1 20.38 4.57 -25.30
N LYS A 2 20.10 3.74 -24.29
CA LYS A 2 19.08 2.68 -24.37
C LYS A 2 17.88 3.19 -23.61
N ASP A 3 16.73 3.26 -24.28
CA ASP A 3 15.47 3.71 -23.73
C ASP A 3 15.15 2.92 -22.45
N LEU A 4 15.10 3.65 -21.33
CA LEU A 4 14.63 3.13 -20.06
C LEU A 4 13.12 2.82 -20.26
N PRO A 5 12.65 1.58 -20.03
CA PRO A 5 11.24 1.28 -20.20
C PRO A 5 10.45 2.18 -19.26
N ARG A 6 9.53 2.98 -19.84
CA ARG A 6 8.56 3.78 -19.08
C ARG A 6 7.95 2.87 -18.03
N SER A 7 7.98 3.35 -16.79
CA SER A 7 7.33 2.77 -15.60
C SER A 7 6.11 1.94 -15.98
N ARG A 8 6.19 0.61 -15.73
CA ARG A 8 5.09 -0.33 -15.99
C ARG A 8 3.80 0.27 -15.43
N GLU A 9 2.85 0.60 -16.30
CA GLU A 9 1.46 0.78 -15.88
C GLU A 9 1.08 -0.48 -15.09
N ALA A 10 0.63 -0.29 -13.84
CA ALA A 10 0.19 -1.40 -13.03
C ALA A 10 -1.01 -2.05 -13.75
N ALA A 11 -0.83 -3.27 -14.23
CA ALA A 11 -1.83 -3.98 -15.05
C ALA A 11 -3.15 -4.10 -14.27
N LYS A 12 -4.27 -3.75 -14.92
CA LYS A 12 -5.59 -3.68 -14.28
C LYS A 12 -6.16 -5.08 -14.05
N VAL A 13 -6.90 -5.23 -12.97
CA VAL A 13 -7.60 -6.49 -12.63
C VAL A 13 -8.53 -6.88 -13.77
N GLY A 14 -8.34 -8.08 -14.33
CA GLY A 14 -9.16 -8.63 -15.43
C GLY A 14 -8.56 -8.51 -16.84
N GLU A 15 -7.43 -7.84 -17.02
CA GLU A 15 -6.71 -7.81 -18.31
C GLU A 15 -5.73 -8.99 -18.44
N ALA A 16 -5.33 -9.32 -19.67
CA ALA A 16 -4.27 -10.31 -19.91
C ALA A 16 -2.94 -9.80 -19.32
N GLY A 17 -2.41 -10.49 -18.30
CA GLY A 17 -1.26 -10.00 -17.51
C GLY A 17 -1.64 -9.05 -16.37
N GLY A 18 -2.92 -8.71 -16.25
CA GLY A 18 -3.54 -8.07 -15.10
C GLY A 18 -3.49 -8.97 -13.88
N GLY A 19 -3.10 -8.42 -12.73
CA GLY A 19 -3.09 -9.19 -11.48
C GLY A 19 -4.48 -9.75 -11.17
N SER A 20 -4.54 -10.94 -10.58
CA SER A 20 -5.80 -11.48 -10.07
C SER A 20 -6.37 -10.57 -8.99
N PHE A 21 -7.69 -10.31 -9.03
CA PHE A 21 -8.38 -9.60 -7.96
C PHE A 21 -8.09 -10.29 -6.63
N ARG A 22 -7.49 -9.55 -5.69
CA ARG A 22 -7.44 -9.98 -4.29
C ARG A 22 -8.64 -9.35 -3.60
N SER A 23 -9.43 -10.17 -2.92
CA SER A 23 -10.54 -9.71 -2.09
C SER A 23 -10.07 -8.68 -1.07
N TYR A 24 -10.97 -7.79 -0.66
CA TYR A 24 -10.66 -6.71 0.29
C TYR A 24 -10.21 -7.23 1.67
N ASP A 25 -10.50 -8.48 2.00
CA ASP A 25 -10.07 -9.14 3.23
C ASP A 25 -8.64 -9.70 3.16
N PHE A 26 -8.01 -9.80 1.98
CA PHE A 26 -6.68 -10.38 1.79
C PHE A 26 -5.63 -9.74 2.70
N LEU A 27 -5.75 -8.43 2.92
CA LEU A 27 -4.89 -7.67 3.82
C LEU A 27 -4.84 -8.30 5.22
N PHE A 28 -6.00 -8.66 5.76
CA PHE A 28 -6.13 -9.20 7.11
C PHE A 28 -5.94 -10.71 7.16
N THR A 29 -6.39 -11.44 6.14
CA THR A 29 -6.41 -12.91 6.15
C THR A 29 -5.10 -13.55 5.71
N ARG A 30 -4.28 -12.84 4.94
CA ARG A 30 -3.02 -13.37 4.37
C ARG A 30 -1.82 -12.47 4.60
N PHE A 31 -1.94 -11.19 4.30
CA PHE A 31 -0.79 -10.28 4.30
C PHE A 31 -0.27 -9.99 5.72
N LEU A 32 -1.14 -9.55 6.64
CA LEU A 32 -0.71 -9.28 8.03
C LEU A 32 -0.16 -10.52 8.75
N PRO A 33 -0.77 -11.72 8.64
CA PRO A 33 -0.16 -12.93 9.20
C PRO A 33 1.24 -13.20 8.67
N ALA A 34 1.47 -13.06 7.36
CA ALA A 34 2.79 -13.24 6.77
C ALA A 34 3.81 -12.22 7.30
N LEU A 35 3.42 -10.94 7.41
CA LEU A 35 4.29 -9.92 8.01
C LEU A 35 4.64 -10.21 9.46
N LYS A 36 3.65 -10.64 10.27
CA LYS A 36 3.88 -11.04 11.66
C LYS A 36 4.83 -12.23 11.76
N SER A 37 4.67 -13.24 10.91
CA SER A 37 5.61 -14.37 10.86
C SER A 37 7.03 -13.97 10.46
N ALA A 38 7.18 -12.86 9.73
CA ALA A 38 8.48 -12.30 9.37
C ALA A 38 9.06 -11.36 10.47
N GLY A 39 8.41 -11.25 11.64
CA GLY A 39 8.89 -10.48 12.78
C GLY A 39 8.30 -9.07 12.90
N THR A 40 7.26 -8.74 12.15
CA THR A 40 6.57 -7.45 12.29
C THR A 40 5.80 -7.40 13.62
N THR A 41 5.98 -6.33 14.39
CA THR A 41 5.31 -6.14 15.68
C THR A 41 3.90 -5.58 15.53
N ASP A 42 3.10 -5.68 16.59
CA ASP A 42 1.74 -5.12 16.61
C ASP A 42 1.75 -3.59 16.50
N GLU A 43 2.71 -2.90 17.11
CA GLU A 43 2.93 -1.46 16.91
C GLU A 43 3.20 -1.13 15.44
N GLN A 44 4.01 -1.92 14.75
CA GLN A 44 4.27 -1.71 13.31
C GLN A 44 3.02 -1.95 12.47
N VAL A 45 2.21 -2.97 12.79
CA VAL A 45 0.91 -3.19 12.14
C VAL A 45 -0.02 -2.00 12.36
N ARG A 46 -0.07 -1.46 13.59
CA ARG A 46 -0.84 -0.25 13.90
C ARG A 46 -0.38 0.94 13.06
N VAL A 47 0.93 1.14 12.91
CA VAL A 47 1.47 2.20 12.06
C VAL A 47 1.02 2.02 10.61
N LEU A 48 1.13 0.80 10.06
CA LEU A 48 0.77 0.51 8.68
C LEU A 48 -0.72 0.73 8.37
N LEU A 49 -1.61 0.32 9.29
CA LEU A 49 -3.05 0.30 9.03
C LEU A 49 -3.83 1.48 9.60
N ILE A 50 -3.28 2.17 10.59
CA ILE A 50 -3.99 3.25 11.28
C ILE A 50 -3.22 4.55 11.10
N GLU A 51 -2.00 4.62 11.63
CA GLU A 51 -1.29 5.91 11.71
C GLU A 51 -0.87 6.43 10.33
N ASN A 52 -0.51 5.55 9.40
CA ASN A 52 -0.13 5.92 8.03
C ASN A 52 -1.36 6.36 7.21
N PRO A 53 -2.46 5.58 7.11
CA PRO A 53 -3.67 6.03 6.42
C PRO A 53 -4.25 7.30 7.03
N LYS A 54 -4.28 7.43 8.37
CA LYS A 54 -4.71 8.67 9.03
C LYS A 54 -3.89 9.87 8.55
N ARG A 55 -2.56 9.77 8.54
CA ARG A 55 -1.68 10.85 8.05
C ARG A 55 -1.87 11.15 6.57
N ALA A 56 -2.04 10.13 5.74
CA ALA A 56 -2.17 10.28 4.30
C ALA A 56 -3.52 10.88 3.88
N LEU A 57 -4.60 10.52 4.59
CA LEU A 57 -5.97 10.87 4.22
C LEU A 57 -6.54 12.03 5.03
N THR A 58 -5.87 12.47 6.10
CA THR A 58 -6.25 13.69 6.82
C THR A 58 -5.65 14.90 6.10
N PRO A 59 -6.46 15.84 5.58
CA PRO A 59 -5.95 17.06 4.97
C PRO A 59 -5.16 17.88 5.99
N ALA A 60 -3.88 18.10 5.72
CA ALA A 60 -3.06 19.01 6.52
C ALA A 60 -3.13 20.41 5.89
N VAL A 61 -3.76 21.36 6.59
CA VAL A 61 -3.65 22.77 6.21
C VAL A 61 -2.25 23.24 6.59
N ARG A 62 -1.37 23.38 5.61
CA ARG A 62 -0.08 24.02 5.83
C ARG A 62 -0.37 25.51 6.00
N LYS A 63 -0.19 26.05 7.21
CA LYS A 63 -0.18 27.51 7.39
C LYS A 63 0.96 28.05 6.52
N MET A 64 0.62 28.81 5.49
CA MET A 64 1.62 29.62 4.80
C MET A 64 2.14 30.63 5.81
N SER A 65 3.43 30.57 6.09
CA SER A 65 4.12 31.62 6.85
C SER A 65 3.90 32.94 6.11
N GLN A 66 3.30 33.91 6.80
CA GLN A 66 3.25 35.31 6.36
C GLN A 66 4.62 35.96 6.52
#